data_AF-A0A9Q1BWG9-F1
#
_entry.id   AF-A0A9Q1BWG9-F1
#
_cell.length_a   1.000
_cell.length_b   1.000
_cell.length_c   1.000
_cell.angle_alpha   90.00
_cell.angle_beta   90.00
_cell.angle_gamma   90.00
#
_symmetry.space_group_name_H-M   'P 1'
#
loop_
_entity.id
_entity.type
_entity.pdbx_description
1 polymer ?
#
loop_
_entity_poly.entity_id
_entity_poly.type
_entity_poly.pdbx_seq_one_letter_code
_entity_poly.pdbx_strand_id
1 'polypeptide(L)'
;MKTVTILPWKFLASETKVYGRLLKVGTVFLDCFLEAVQNEVDKFKPPTYIHDNLSKGETQALFSLSSDDSIIIKPEDKGPAFVVQNKASYVESALSDLNNEKFYRKNDADLSPDVSDQVKSVFQKMLEEVDIYDQTAQYLLPKDCKTSRYYTLPKTHKERDELGHLKIRPVISGSGSPIWRLSEFVNFYGNPEVQKLDSIIKDSKYMVRLIAGLNEKGPLPPTTAMFTIDVKKMYPRMPQHLGVKGVRKAFSCFPKALHRKFNRLS
;
A
#
# COMPACT_ATOMS: atom_id res chain seq x y z
N MET A 1 -9.21 -24.72 38.27
CA MET A 1 -9.58 -23.98 37.04
C MET A 1 -9.71 -22.51 37.40
N LYS A 2 -8.83 -21.64 36.89
CA LYS A 2 -8.91 -20.19 37.14
C LYS A 2 -9.69 -19.56 35.98
N THR A 3 -10.90 -19.11 36.28
CA THR A 3 -11.77 -18.37 35.37
C THR A 3 -11.23 -16.94 35.26
N VAL A 4 -10.80 -16.54 34.06
CA VAL A 4 -10.42 -15.15 33.76
C VAL A 4 -11.65 -14.46 33.19
N THR A 5 -12.25 -13.57 33.97
CA THR A 5 -13.33 -12.68 33.52
C THR A 5 -12.71 -11.55 32.70
N ILE A 6 -12.86 -11.61 31.38
CA ILE A 6 -12.52 -10.49 30.49
C ILE A 6 -13.70 -9.50 30.57
N LEU A 7 -13.45 -8.32 31.16
CA LEU A 7 -14.42 -7.22 31.14
C LEU A 7 -14.56 -6.71 29.69
N PRO A 8 -15.78 -6.56 29.16
CA PRO A 8 -15.99 -6.02 27.83
C PRO A 8 -15.64 -4.53 27.81
N TRP A 9 -14.71 -4.14 26.93
CA TRP A 9 -14.54 -2.76 26.50
C TRP A 9 -15.84 -2.29 25.86
N LYS A 10 -16.62 -1.49 26.60
CA LYS A 10 -17.79 -0.79 26.07
C LYS A 10 -17.34 0.30 25.11
N PHE A 11 -17.43 0.02 23.81
CA PHE A 11 -17.43 1.05 22.79
C PHE A 11 -18.82 1.71 22.80
N LEU A 12 -18.94 2.88 23.45
CA LEU A 12 -20.12 3.74 23.30
C LEU A 12 -20.03 4.41 21.93
N ALA A 13 -20.81 3.89 20.98
CA ALA A 13 -21.17 4.63 19.79
C ALA A 13 -22.08 5.80 20.20
N SER A 14 -21.67 7.03 19.92
CA SER A 14 -22.61 8.12 19.72
C SER A 14 -22.31 8.80 18.40
N GLU A 15 -23.40 9.04 17.68
CA GLU A 15 -23.48 9.45 16.29
C GLU A 15 -22.78 10.79 16.05
N THR A 16 -22.05 10.89 14.95
CA THR A 16 -21.55 12.18 14.45
C THR A 16 -22.10 12.45 13.07
N LYS A 17 -23.26 13.09 13.04
CA LYS A 17 -23.67 14.04 11.99
C LYS A 17 -24.69 15.00 12.58
N VAL A 18 -24.25 16.20 12.98
CA VAL A 18 -24.80 17.51 12.59
C VAL A 18 -23.77 18.56 13.02
N TYR A 19 -23.28 19.33 12.06
CA TYR A 19 -22.50 20.54 12.29
C TYR A 19 -23.38 21.57 13.00
N GLY A 20 -22.90 22.11 14.13
CA GLY A 20 -23.47 23.30 14.76
C GLY A 20 -23.67 23.15 16.27
N ARG A 21 -22.73 23.70 17.05
CA ARG A 21 -22.82 23.96 18.50
C ARG A 21 -22.99 22.73 19.41
N LEU A 22 -21.91 21.98 19.63
CA LEU A 22 -21.71 21.16 20.83
C LEU A 22 -20.21 20.85 21.02
N LEU A 23 -19.38 21.90 21.00
CA LEU A 23 -17.99 21.82 21.46
C LEU A 23 -17.96 22.44 22.86
N LYS A 24 -17.73 21.63 23.91
CA LYS A 24 -17.07 22.08 25.15
C LYS A 24 -16.82 21.02 26.24
N VAL A 25 -17.21 19.75 26.10
CA VAL A 25 -16.97 18.75 27.17
C VAL A 25 -16.01 17.62 26.75
N GLY A 26 -15.95 17.27 25.46
CA GLY A 26 -15.04 16.22 24.95
C GLY A 26 -13.62 16.67 24.63
N THR A 27 -13.32 17.98 24.66
CA THR A 27 -12.01 18.52 24.29
C THR A 27 -11.06 18.58 25.50
N VAL A 28 -11.58 18.89 26.70
CA VAL A 28 -10.75 19.13 27.89
C VAL A 28 -9.84 17.96 28.24
N PHE A 29 -10.32 16.71 28.16
CA PHE A 29 -9.49 15.54 28.48
C PHE A 29 -8.40 15.29 27.43
N LEU A 30 -8.72 15.50 26.16
CA LEU A 30 -7.76 15.35 25.07
C LEU A 30 -6.73 16.48 25.10
N ASP A 31 -7.19 17.72 25.29
CA ASP A 31 -6.34 18.91 25.40
C ASP A 31 -5.41 18.79 26.61
N CYS A 32 -5.91 18.35 27.76
CA CYS A 32 -5.11 18.13 28.97
C CYS A 32 -4.11 16.96 28.79
N PHE A 33 -4.49 15.88 28.11
CA PHE A 33 -3.57 14.79 27.78
C PHE A 33 -2.47 15.27 26.81
N LEU A 34 -2.82 16.02 25.78
CA LEU A 34 -1.85 16.57 24.81
C LEU A 34 -0.91 17.57 25.49
N GLU A 35 -1.42 18.45 26.34
CA GLU A 35 -0.60 19.37 27.15
C GLU A 35 0.31 18.61 28.12
N ALA A 36 -0.17 17.53 28.75
CA ALA A 36 0.66 16.70 29.63
C ALA A 36 1.79 16.00 28.85
N VAL A 37 1.49 15.39 27.71
CA VAL A 37 2.48 14.75 26.84
C VAL A 37 3.47 15.79 26.29
N GLN A 38 3.00 16.95 25.85
CA GLN A 38 3.86 18.03 25.37
C GLN A 38 4.79 18.52 26.48
N ASN A 39 4.27 18.72 27.70
CA ASN A 39 5.09 19.07 28.86
C ASN A 39 6.13 17.99 29.21
N GLU A 40 5.78 16.71 29.09
CA GLU A 40 6.75 15.62 29.29
C GLU A 40 7.84 15.62 28.23
N VAL A 41 7.48 15.85 26.96
CA VAL A 41 8.42 15.95 25.83
C VAL A 41 9.33 17.19 25.99
N ASP A 42 8.77 18.33 26.36
CA ASP A 42 9.52 19.58 26.54
C ASP A 42 10.50 19.50 27.73
N LYS A 43 10.11 18.75 28.77
CA LYS A 43 10.96 18.48 29.95
C LYS A 43 11.91 17.31 29.73
N PHE A 44 11.69 16.48 28.71
CA PHE A 44 12.54 15.34 28.42
C PHE A 44 13.93 15.83 28.02
N LYS A 45 14.87 15.63 28.93
CA LYS A 45 16.29 15.80 28.64
C LYS A 45 16.81 14.43 28.22
N PRO A 46 17.23 14.24 26.96
CA PRO A 46 17.82 12.98 26.56
C PRO A 46 19.03 12.70 27.47
N PRO A 47 19.23 11.45 27.91
CA PRO A 47 20.38 11.11 28.72
C PRO A 47 21.66 11.52 27.99
N THR A 48 22.62 12.09 28.73
CA THR A 48 23.91 12.54 28.18
C THR A 48 24.76 11.39 27.67
N TYR A 49 24.46 10.17 28.12
CA TYR A 49 25.09 8.94 27.69
C TYR A 49 24.02 7.93 27.30
N ILE A 50 23.99 7.56 26.02
CA ILE A 50 23.12 6.51 25.50
C ILE A 50 23.95 5.22 25.51
N HIS A 51 23.54 4.25 26.31
CA HIS A 51 24.10 2.91 26.20
C HIS A 51 23.63 2.29 24.88
N ASP A 52 24.54 1.62 24.18
CA ASP A 52 24.13 0.77 23.06
C ASP A 52 23.12 -0.26 23.56
N ASN A 53 22.00 -0.40 22.84
CA ASN A 53 20.98 -1.40 23.14
C ASN A 53 21.46 -2.83 22.83
N LEU A 54 22.70 -2.98 22.36
CA LEU A 54 23.32 -4.22 21.94
C LEU A 54 24.64 -4.38 22.68
N SER A 55 24.84 -5.55 23.26
CA SER A 55 26.15 -5.96 23.75
C SER A 55 27.16 -6.09 22.61
N LYS A 56 28.46 -6.08 22.94
CA LYS A 56 29.53 -6.30 21.96
C LYS A 56 29.34 -7.62 21.17
N GLY A 57 28.88 -8.67 21.85
CA GLY A 57 28.61 -9.96 21.23
C GLY A 57 27.45 -9.91 20.25
N GLU A 58 26.35 -9.23 20.59
CA GLU A 58 25.20 -9.05 19.69
C GLU A 58 25.55 -8.20 18.48
N THR A 59 26.31 -7.11 18.68
CA THR A 59 26.83 -6.28 17.58
C THR A 59 27.71 -7.10 16.64
N GLN A 60 28.62 -7.90 17.17
CA GLN A 60 29.46 -8.80 16.36
C GLN A 60 28.62 -9.86 15.64
N ALA A 61 27.59 -10.41 16.29
CA ALA A 61 26.67 -11.37 15.67
C ALA A 61 25.86 -10.72 14.53
N LEU A 62 25.39 -9.47 14.70
CA LEU A 62 24.73 -8.72 13.64
C LEU A 62 25.66 -8.44 12.46
N PHE A 63 26.90 -8.05 12.72
CA PHE A 63 27.90 -7.86 11.66
C PHE A 63 28.16 -9.16 10.90
N SER A 64 28.34 -10.28 11.63
CA SER A 64 28.50 -11.61 11.05
C SER A 64 27.30 -11.99 10.18
N LEU A 65 26.08 -11.83 10.71
CA LEU A 65 24.84 -12.13 10.00
C LEU A 65 24.65 -11.24 8.76
N SER A 66 25.02 -9.95 8.84
CA SER A 66 24.93 -9.02 7.71
C SER A 66 25.96 -9.31 6.61
N SER A 67 27.06 -9.97 6.95
CA SER A 67 28.15 -10.30 6.04
C SER A 67 27.99 -11.68 5.39
N ASP A 68 27.07 -12.51 5.89
CA ASP A 68 26.80 -13.84 5.35
C ASP A 68 25.97 -13.74 4.06
N ASP A 69 26.61 -13.92 2.90
CA ASP A 69 25.95 -13.88 1.60
C ASP A 69 25.12 -15.13 1.29
N SER A 70 25.20 -16.18 2.12
CA SER A 70 24.42 -17.41 1.93
C SER A 70 22.96 -17.27 2.38
N ILE A 71 22.65 -16.24 3.16
CA ILE A 71 21.32 -15.98 3.70
C ILE A 71 20.68 -14.72 3.10
N ILE A 72 19.37 -14.62 3.23
CA ILE A 72 18.62 -13.41 2.94
C ILE A 72 17.60 -13.15 4.04
N ILE A 73 17.53 -11.90 4.46
CA ILE A 73 16.59 -11.42 5.47
C ILE A 73 15.51 -10.60 4.78
N LYS A 74 14.25 -11.01 4.93
CA LYS A 74 13.09 -10.30 4.38
C LYS A 74 11.98 -10.14 5.42
N PRO A 75 11.20 -9.04 5.36
CA PRO A 75 9.97 -8.94 6.13
C PRO A 75 9.01 -10.08 5.77
N GLU A 76 8.25 -10.57 6.75
CA GLU A 76 7.15 -11.50 6.53
C GLU A 76 5.97 -10.80 5.84
N ASP A 77 5.16 -11.58 5.12
CA ASP A 77 4.07 -11.12 4.29
C ASP A 77 2.86 -10.46 5.02
N LYS A 78 2.57 -10.88 6.26
CA LYS A 78 1.37 -10.53 7.03
C LYS A 78 1.62 -10.17 8.49
N GLY A 79 2.86 -10.15 8.93
CA GLY A 79 3.24 -9.98 10.32
C GLY A 79 4.48 -9.10 10.47
N PRO A 80 4.79 -8.69 11.71
CA PRO A 80 5.93 -7.83 12.01
C PRO A 80 7.27 -8.58 12.02
N ALA A 81 7.26 -9.88 11.77
CA ALA A 81 8.44 -10.73 11.83
C ALA A 81 9.35 -10.54 10.61
N PHE A 82 10.62 -10.89 10.78
CA PHE A 82 11.57 -11.08 9.69
C PHE A 82 11.85 -12.56 9.49
N VAL A 83 12.15 -12.94 8.26
CA VAL A 83 12.47 -14.31 7.86
C VAL A 83 13.92 -14.34 7.40
N VAL A 84 14.71 -15.14 8.08
CA VAL A 84 16.05 -15.54 7.65
C VAL A 84 15.93 -16.85 6.89
N GLN A 85 16.40 -16.89 5.65
CA GLN A 85 16.35 -18.10 4.83
C GLN A 85 17.57 -18.18 3.91
N ASN A 86 17.83 -19.37 3.36
CA ASN A 86 18.86 -19.57 2.36
C ASN A 86 18.58 -18.71 1.10
N LYS A 87 19.60 -17.98 0.64
CA LYS A 87 19.51 -17.06 -0.49
C LYS A 87 19.28 -17.80 -1.81
N ALA A 88 19.86 -18.99 -2.00
CA ALA A 88 19.66 -19.78 -3.22
C ALA A 88 18.20 -20.23 -3.37
N SER A 89 17.59 -20.80 -2.31
CA SER A 89 16.17 -21.17 -2.30
C SER A 89 15.24 -19.97 -2.55
N TYR A 90 15.59 -18.79 -2.02
CA TYR A 90 14.86 -17.55 -2.28
C TYR A 90 14.91 -17.14 -3.76
N VAL A 91 16.11 -17.16 -4.36
CA VAL A 91 16.32 -16.80 -5.76
C VAL A 91 15.63 -17.81 -6.68
N GLU A 92 15.72 -19.11 -6.38
CA GLU A 92 15.05 -20.15 -7.16
C GLU A 92 13.52 -19.98 -7.14
N SER A 93 12.94 -19.74 -5.96
CA SER A 93 11.50 -19.48 -5.83
C SER A 93 11.06 -18.23 -6.60
N ALA A 94 11.87 -17.17 -6.56
CA ALA A 94 11.63 -15.95 -7.32
C ALA A 94 11.69 -16.18 -8.84
N LEU A 95 12.71 -16.88 -9.31
CA LEU A 95 12.89 -17.20 -10.73
C LEU A 95 11.80 -18.15 -11.24
N SER A 96 11.36 -19.12 -10.42
CA SER A 96 10.25 -20.00 -10.75
C SER A 96 8.94 -19.23 -11.02
N ASP A 97 8.65 -18.17 -10.24
CA ASP A 97 7.50 -17.31 -10.50
C ASP A 97 7.71 -16.43 -11.75
N LEU A 98 8.90 -15.86 -11.95
CA LEU A 98 9.23 -14.98 -13.08
C LEU A 98 9.34 -15.71 -14.43
N ASN A 99 9.75 -16.97 -14.44
CA ASN A 99 9.83 -17.80 -15.64
C ASN A 99 8.45 -18.29 -16.13
N ASN A 100 7.37 -17.86 -15.49
CA ASN A 100 6.02 -18.17 -15.94
C ASN A 100 5.64 -17.32 -17.17
N GLU A 101 5.90 -17.86 -18.36
CA GLU A 101 5.64 -17.21 -19.65
C GLU A 101 4.16 -16.89 -19.92
N LYS A 102 3.24 -17.48 -19.15
CA LYS A 102 1.81 -17.13 -19.22
C LYS A 102 1.55 -15.72 -18.72
N PHE A 103 2.36 -15.24 -17.78
CA PHE A 103 2.14 -13.94 -17.11
C PHE A 103 3.26 -12.94 -17.36
N TYR A 104 4.47 -13.42 -17.63
CA TYR A 104 5.65 -12.57 -17.80
C TYR A 104 6.31 -12.83 -19.15
N ARG A 105 6.98 -11.80 -19.67
CA ARG A 105 7.85 -11.91 -20.85
C ARG A 105 9.25 -11.50 -20.41
N LYS A 106 10.22 -12.35 -20.71
CA LYS A 106 11.64 -12.03 -20.51
C LYS A 106 12.06 -11.01 -21.57
N ASN A 107 12.77 -9.98 -21.13
CA ASN A 107 13.42 -9.02 -22.01
C ASN A 107 14.94 -9.21 -21.89
N ASP A 108 15.64 -9.11 -23.02
CA ASP A 108 17.09 -9.29 -23.07
C ASP A 108 17.86 -8.01 -22.71
N ALA A 109 17.16 -6.86 -22.65
CA ALA A 109 17.69 -5.57 -22.30
C ALA A 109 16.80 -4.82 -21.30
N ASP A 110 17.38 -3.83 -20.62
CA ASP A 110 16.62 -2.90 -19.78
C ASP A 110 15.77 -1.97 -20.64
N LEU A 111 14.45 -2.06 -20.51
CA LEU A 111 13.49 -1.23 -21.22
C LEU A 111 13.28 0.15 -20.59
N SER A 112 13.91 0.44 -19.44
CA SER A 112 13.70 1.69 -18.72
C SER A 112 14.01 2.95 -19.55
N PRO A 113 15.06 2.98 -20.40
CA PRO A 113 15.30 4.09 -21.31
C PRO A 113 14.17 4.27 -22.34
N ASP A 114 13.77 3.20 -23.01
CA ASP A 114 12.70 3.23 -24.02
C ASP A 114 11.37 3.71 -23.43
N VAL A 115 11.02 3.19 -22.24
CA VAL A 115 9.80 3.62 -21.53
C VAL A 115 9.93 5.09 -21.11
N SER A 116 11.10 5.55 -20.69
CA SER A 116 11.32 6.96 -20.37
C SER A 116 11.09 7.85 -21.58
N ASP A 117 11.59 7.46 -22.75
CA ASP A 117 11.44 8.24 -23.99
C ASP A 117 10.01 8.23 -24.50
N GLN A 118 9.29 7.11 -24.36
CA GLN A 118 7.84 7.06 -24.62
C GLN A 118 7.07 8.02 -23.72
N VAL A 119 7.37 8.03 -22.41
CA VAL A 119 6.72 8.94 -21.46
C VAL A 119 7.03 10.40 -21.80
N LYS A 120 8.29 10.73 -22.13
CA LYS A 120 8.67 12.08 -22.58
C LYS A 120 7.89 12.50 -23.82
N SER A 121 7.81 11.63 -24.83
CA SER A 121 7.09 11.90 -26.08
C SER A 121 5.61 12.18 -25.84
N VAL A 122 4.95 11.42 -24.96
CA VAL A 122 3.54 11.66 -24.60
C VAL A 122 3.37 13.04 -23.98
N PHE A 123 4.22 13.42 -23.01
CA PHE A 123 4.07 14.70 -22.32
C PHE A 123 4.49 15.90 -23.16
N GLN A 124 5.45 15.75 -24.07
CA GLN A 124 5.78 16.78 -25.05
C GLN A 124 4.58 17.09 -25.96
N LYS A 125 3.89 16.07 -26.47
CA LYS A 125 2.67 16.25 -27.26
C LYS A 125 1.57 16.95 -26.47
N MET A 126 1.34 16.53 -25.22
CA MET A 126 0.35 17.17 -24.35
C MET A 126 0.66 18.64 -24.04
N LEU A 127 1.95 19.01 -23.96
CA LEU A 127 2.37 20.41 -23.81
C LEU A 127 2.10 21.22 -25.07
N GLU A 128 2.46 20.69 -26.24
CA GLU A 128 2.23 21.34 -27.55
C GLU A 128 0.74 21.56 -27.83
N GLU A 129 -0.10 20.61 -27.41
CA GLU A 129 -1.56 20.67 -27.53
C GLU A 129 -2.23 21.54 -26.43
N VAL A 130 -1.45 22.12 -25.52
CA VAL A 130 -1.88 22.97 -24.37
C VAL A 130 -2.81 22.24 -23.39
N ASP A 131 -2.72 20.91 -23.35
CA ASP A 131 -3.57 20.04 -22.50
C ASP A 131 -3.07 19.95 -21.04
N ILE A 132 -1.83 20.37 -20.76
CA ILE A 132 -1.22 20.33 -19.42
C ILE A 132 -0.35 21.56 -19.14
N TYR A 133 -0.22 21.94 -17.87
CA TYR A 133 0.68 23.01 -17.44
C TYR A 133 2.15 22.56 -17.42
N ASP A 134 3.07 23.49 -17.68
CA ASP A 134 4.53 23.26 -17.66
C ASP A 134 5.01 22.61 -16.36
N GLN A 135 4.54 23.07 -15.20
CA GLN A 135 4.94 22.50 -13.90
C GLN A 135 4.48 21.05 -13.74
N THR A 136 3.28 20.73 -14.22
CA THR A 136 2.75 19.36 -14.21
C THR A 136 3.55 18.49 -15.16
N ALA A 137 3.82 18.96 -16.37
CA ALA A 137 4.68 18.23 -17.31
C ALA A 137 6.08 18.02 -16.75
N GLN A 138 6.71 19.05 -16.18
CA GLN A 138 8.05 18.97 -15.59
C GLN A 138 8.11 17.99 -14.40
N TYR A 139 7.04 17.91 -13.62
CA TYR A 139 6.90 16.91 -12.58
C TYR A 139 6.77 15.51 -13.19
N LEU A 140 5.91 15.31 -14.20
CA LEU A 140 5.67 13.99 -14.79
C LEU A 140 6.81 13.47 -15.65
N LEU A 141 7.68 14.35 -16.16
CA LEU A 141 8.83 13.95 -16.95
C LEU A 141 9.77 13.04 -16.14
N PRO A 142 10.17 11.89 -16.71
CA PRO A 142 11.11 10.97 -16.09
C PRO A 142 12.49 11.64 -15.95
N LYS A 143 13.05 11.61 -14.75
CA LYS A 143 14.38 12.13 -14.40
C LYS A 143 15.13 11.03 -13.65
N ASP A 144 16.35 10.73 -14.07
CA ASP A 144 17.25 9.74 -13.43
C ASP A 144 16.53 8.43 -13.08
N CYS A 145 15.79 7.89 -14.04
CA CYS A 145 14.96 6.72 -13.82
C CYS A 145 15.78 5.43 -13.77
N LYS A 146 15.28 4.46 -13.01
CA LYS A 146 15.87 3.13 -12.86
C LYS A 146 14.83 2.03 -13.11
N THR A 147 15.30 0.85 -13.45
CA THR A 147 14.44 -0.33 -13.57
C THR A 147 13.70 -0.62 -12.27
N SER A 148 12.42 -0.95 -12.39
CA SER A 148 11.61 -1.39 -11.26
C SER A 148 12.22 -2.63 -10.61
N ARG A 149 12.28 -2.66 -9.28
CA ARG A 149 12.90 -3.77 -8.54
C ARG A 149 11.87 -4.83 -8.21
N TYR A 150 12.10 -6.05 -8.67
CA TYR A 150 11.38 -7.23 -8.19
C TYR A 150 12.01 -7.74 -6.89
N TYR A 151 11.17 -8.07 -5.92
CA TYR A 151 11.55 -8.84 -4.75
C TYR A 151 10.34 -9.61 -4.23
N THR A 152 10.58 -10.56 -3.34
CA THR A 152 9.53 -11.39 -2.76
C THR A 152 9.50 -11.30 -1.25
N LEU A 153 8.28 -11.40 -0.69
CA LEU A 153 8.03 -11.51 0.75
C LEU A 153 7.62 -12.96 1.08
N PRO A 154 8.24 -13.61 2.09
CA PRO A 154 7.89 -14.98 2.46
C PRO A 154 6.55 -15.05 3.21
N LYS A 155 5.70 -16.00 2.82
CA LYS A 155 4.40 -16.29 3.46
C LYS A 155 4.58 -17.43 4.46
N THR A 156 4.98 -17.12 5.68
CA THR A 156 5.21 -18.13 6.72
C THR A 156 3.92 -18.82 7.18
N HIS A 157 2.78 -18.15 7.01
CA HIS A 157 1.44 -18.66 7.29
C HIS A 157 0.89 -19.64 6.24
N LYS A 158 1.71 -20.05 5.25
CA LYS A 158 1.34 -21.02 4.22
C LYS A 158 2.30 -22.19 4.28
N GLU A 159 1.78 -23.37 3.97
CA GLU A 159 2.61 -24.57 3.80
C GLU A 159 3.66 -24.34 2.71
N ARG A 160 4.86 -24.85 3.00
CA ARG A 160 5.99 -24.90 2.08
C ARG A 160 5.62 -25.67 0.81
N ASP A 161 6.38 -25.45 -0.26
CA ASP A 161 6.26 -26.28 -1.45
C ASP A 161 6.95 -27.64 -1.27
N GLU A 162 6.88 -28.48 -2.31
CA GLU A 162 7.43 -29.83 -2.34
C GLU A 162 8.95 -29.87 -2.15
N LEU A 163 9.64 -28.77 -2.48
CA LEU A 163 11.09 -28.60 -2.28
C LEU A 163 11.43 -28.00 -0.91
N GLY A 164 10.42 -27.76 -0.07
CA GLY A 164 10.58 -27.15 1.25
C GLY A 164 10.74 -25.63 1.22
N HIS A 165 10.54 -24.97 0.09
CA HIS A 165 10.65 -23.51 -0.01
C HIS A 165 9.42 -22.82 0.57
N LEU A 166 9.63 -21.61 1.11
CA LEU A 166 8.53 -20.76 1.56
C LEU A 166 7.75 -20.24 0.35
N LYS A 167 6.42 -20.30 0.42
CA LYS A 167 5.59 -19.61 -0.58
C LYS A 167 5.86 -18.12 -0.52
N ILE A 168 5.87 -17.48 -1.68
CA ILE A 168 6.24 -16.08 -1.82
C ILE A 168 5.06 -15.16 -2.20
N ARG A 169 5.14 -13.89 -1.83
CA ARG A 169 4.40 -12.79 -2.46
C ARG A 169 5.37 -12.00 -3.34
N PRO A 170 5.21 -12.03 -4.68
CA PRO A 170 5.98 -11.15 -5.56
C PRO A 170 5.57 -9.70 -5.33
N VAL A 171 6.55 -8.80 -5.30
CA VAL A 171 6.39 -7.36 -5.19
C VAL A 171 7.29 -6.68 -6.22
N ILE A 172 6.73 -5.72 -6.94
CA ILE A 172 7.47 -4.85 -7.85
C ILE A 172 7.48 -3.46 -7.26
N SER A 173 8.66 -2.98 -6.86
CA SER A 173 8.83 -1.57 -6.49
C SER A 173 9.09 -0.75 -7.75
N GLY A 174 8.08 0.05 -8.12
CA GLY A 174 8.19 1.05 -9.18
C GLY A 174 8.81 2.37 -8.74
N SER A 175 9.38 2.45 -7.53
CA SER A 175 9.94 3.71 -7.00
C SER A 175 11.16 4.15 -7.82
N GLY A 176 11.12 5.35 -8.38
CA GLY A 176 12.14 5.84 -9.30
C GLY A 176 12.07 5.23 -10.70
N SER A 177 11.03 4.46 -11.03
CA SER A 177 10.81 3.96 -12.39
C SER A 177 10.31 5.07 -13.32
N PRO A 178 10.45 4.91 -14.64
CA PRO A 178 9.95 5.89 -15.62
C PRO A 178 8.45 6.21 -15.49
N ILE A 179 7.67 5.28 -14.95
CA ILE A 179 6.21 5.41 -14.81
C ILE A 179 5.76 5.78 -13.39
N TRP A 180 6.69 6.01 -12.46
CA TRP A 180 6.36 6.23 -11.04
C TRP A 180 5.42 7.42 -10.84
N ARG A 181 5.82 8.60 -11.30
CA ARG A 181 5.03 9.83 -11.16
C ARG A 181 3.77 9.81 -12.01
N LEU A 182 3.82 9.14 -13.17
CA LEU A 182 2.63 8.88 -13.98
C LEU A 182 1.60 8.03 -13.21
N SER A 183 2.05 6.99 -12.51
CA SER A 183 1.17 6.14 -11.70
C SER A 183 0.54 6.93 -10.56
N GLU A 184 1.32 7.79 -9.91
CA GLU A 184 0.84 8.71 -8.87
C GLU A 184 -0.21 9.68 -9.41
N PHE A 185 0.03 10.28 -10.58
CA PHE A 185 -0.89 11.18 -11.26
C PHE A 185 -2.21 10.48 -11.62
N VAL A 186 -2.14 9.33 -12.29
CA VAL A 186 -3.33 8.56 -12.65
C VAL A 186 -4.11 8.14 -11.41
N ASN A 187 -3.43 7.77 -10.32
CA ASN A 187 -4.09 7.44 -9.07
C ASN A 187 -4.75 8.66 -8.41
N PHE A 188 -4.07 9.81 -8.37
CA PHE A 188 -4.59 11.04 -7.77
C PHE A 188 -5.91 11.47 -8.42
N TYR A 189 -5.97 11.47 -9.75
CA TYR A 189 -7.19 11.83 -10.48
C TYR A 189 -8.18 10.66 -10.55
N GLY A 190 -7.74 9.42 -10.75
CA GLY A 190 -8.63 8.27 -10.88
C GLY A 190 -9.35 7.91 -9.57
N ASN A 191 -8.70 8.07 -8.42
CA ASN A 191 -9.22 7.62 -7.13
C ASN A 191 -10.58 8.24 -6.77
N PRO A 192 -10.82 9.56 -6.90
CA PRO A 192 -12.15 10.15 -6.71
C PRO A 192 -13.29 9.46 -7.48
N GLU A 193 -13.05 9.02 -8.72
CA GLU A 193 -14.06 8.29 -9.50
C GLU A 193 -14.24 6.86 -8.99
N VAL A 194 -13.17 6.20 -8.56
CA VAL A 194 -13.23 4.89 -7.90
C VAL A 194 -14.06 4.95 -6.63
N GLN A 195 -13.95 6.05 -5.85
CA GLN A 195 -14.73 6.24 -4.62
C GLN A 195 -16.25 6.38 -4.85
N LYS A 196 -16.70 6.61 -6.08
CA LYS A 196 -18.12 6.70 -6.44
C LYS A 196 -18.73 5.35 -6.84
N LEU A 197 -17.93 4.30 -6.96
CA LEU A 197 -18.41 2.98 -7.34
C LEU A 197 -19.23 2.35 -6.20
N ASP A 198 -20.41 1.82 -6.52
CA ASP A 198 -21.28 1.16 -5.53
C ASP A 198 -20.61 -0.07 -4.88
N SER A 199 -19.67 -0.71 -5.58
CA SER A 199 -18.96 -1.89 -5.11
C SER A 199 -17.76 -1.57 -4.20
N ILE A 200 -17.50 -0.30 -3.87
CA ILE A 200 -16.30 0.04 -3.11
C ILE A 200 -16.43 -0.35 -1.63
N ILE A 201 -15.47 -1.16 -1.16
CA ILE A 201 -15.26 -1.44 0.25
C ILE A 201 -14.00 -0.71 0.67
N LYS A 202 -14.15 0.34 1.49
CA LYS A 202 -13.04 1.23 1.86
C LYS A 202 -12.01 0.57 2.76
N ASP A 203 -12.49 -0.07 3.82
CA ASP A 203 -11.67 -0.72 4.84
C ASP A 203 -12.50 -1.78 5.60
N SER A 204 -11.83 -2.50 6.50
CA SER A 204 -12.47 -3.52 7.35
C SER A 204 -13.55 -2.95 8.27
N LYS A 205 -13.39 -1.72 8.77
CA LYS A 205 -14.40 -1.06 9.63
C LYS A 205 -15.66 -0.72 8.85
N TYR A 206 -15.51 -0.28 7.61
CA TYR A 206 -16.61 -0.01 6.68
C TYR A 206 -17.37 -1.28 6.37
N MET A 207 -16.68 -2.38 6.10
CA MET A 207 -17.33 -3.69 5.92
C MET A 207 -18.14 -4.12 7.15
N VAL A 208 -17.57 -3.99 8.36
CA VAL A 208 -18.30 -4.30 9.61
C VAL A 208 -19.56 -3.44 9.76
N ARG A 209 -19.48 -2.14 9.44
CA ARG A 209 -20.65 -1.24 9.46
C ARG A 209 -21.72 -1.65 8.44
N LEU A 210 -21.33 -2.09 7.24
CA LEU A 210 -22.28 -2.60 6.24
C LEU A 210 -23.01 -3.84 6.76
N ILE A 211 -22.29 -4.78 7.38
CA ILE A 211 -22.87 -5.98 7.97
C ILE A 211 -23.80 -5.62 9.14
N ALA A 212 -23.39 -4.70 10.02
CA ALA A 212 -24.23 -4.22 11.12
C ALA A 212 -25.54 -3.60 10.60
N GLY A 213 -25.46 -2.75 9.59
CA GLY A 213 -26.65 -2.16 8.95
C GLY A 213 -27.53 -3.16 8.20
N LEU A 214 -26.99 -4.31 7.77
CA LEU A 214 -27.82 -5.42 7.28
C LEU A 214 -28.58 -6.10 8.42
N ASN A 215 -27.92 -6.32 9.56
CA ASN A 215 -28.54 -6.94 10.73
C ASN A 215 -29.64 -6.07 11.36
N GLU A 216 -29.50 -4.74 11.30
CA GLU A 216 -30.52 -3.78 11.77
C GLU A 216 -31.85 -3.89 11.02
N LYS A 217 -31.83 -4.40 9.77
CA LYS A 217 -33.04 -4.59 8.95
C LYS A 217 -33.87 -5.82 9.35
N GLY A 218 -33.42 -6.55 10.38
CA GLY A 218 -34.06 -7.77 10.85
C GLY A 218 -33.40 -9.05 10.30
N PRO A 219 -33.94 -10.23 10.66
CA PRO A 219 -33.38 -11.50 10.25
C PRO A 219 -33.41 -11.65 8.72
N LEU A 220 -32.32 -12.16 8.16
CA LEU A 220 -32.25 -12.51 6.75
C LEU A 220 -33.23 -13.67 6.44
N PRO A 221 -33.74 -13.77 5.20
CA PRO A 221 -34.58 -14.89 4.81
C PRO A 221 -33.94 -16.25 5.13
N PRO A 222 -34.69 -17.27 5.59
CA PRO A 222 -34.15 -18.59 5.93
C PRO A 222 -33.41 -19.29 4.79
N THR A 223 -33.65 -18.89 3.54
CA THR A 223 -32.99 -19.40 2.33
C THR A 223 -31.65 -18.74 2.03
N THR A 224 -31.18 -17.82 2.88
CA THR A 224 -29.93 -17.08 2.65
C THR A 224 -28.72 -17.94 3.00
N ALA A 225 -27.78 -18.05 2.06
CA ALA A 225 -26.50 -18.71 2.28
C ALA A 225 -25.36 -17.70 2.20
N MET A 226 -24.39 -17.84 3.11
CA MET A 226 -23.13 -17.11 3.05
C MET A 226 -22.08 -17.96 2.33
N PHE A 227 -21.35 -17.36 1.41
CA PHE A 227 -20.20 -17.98 0.78
C PHE A 227 -19.02 -17.02 0.77
N THR A 228 -17.82 -17.58 0.66
CA THR A 228 -16.58 -16.81 0.55
C THR A 228 -15.82 -17.29 -0.68
N ILE A 229 -15.16 -16.37 -1.37
CA ILE A 229 -14.37 -16.65 -2.57
C ILE A 229 -12.99 -16.03 -2.39
N ASP A 230 -11.93 -16.83 -2.58
CA ASP A 230 -10.55 -16.35 -2.63
C ASP A 230 -10.02 -16.43 -4.07
N VAL A 231 -9.63 -15.28 -4.62
CA VAL A 231 -9.08 -15.18 -5.98
C VAL A 231 -7.57 -15.38 -5.94
N LYS A 232 -7.09 -16.52 -6.47
CA LYS A 232 -5.66 -16.83 -6.54
C LYS A 232 -4.93 -15.96 -7.58
N LYS A 233 -3.82 -15.35 -7.17
CA LYS A 233 -2.91 -14.53 -8.03
C LYS A 233 -3.70 -13.49 -8.84
N MET A 234 -4.43 -12.61 -8.17
CA MET A 234 -5.27 -11.59 -8.82
C MET A 234 -4.49 -10.69 -9.79
N TYR A 235 -3.40 -10.04 -9.33
CA TYR A 235 -2.69 -9.04 -10.13
C TYR A 235 -2.22 -9.52 -11.51
N PRO A 236 -1.54 -10.68 -11.65
CA PRO A 236 -1.14 -11.19 -12.97
C PRO A 236 -2.31 -11.62 -13.85
N ARG A 237 -3.49 -11.85 -13.27
CA ARG A 237 -4.70 -12.31 -13.98
C ARG A 237 -5.66 -11.19 -14.33
N MET A 238 -5.37 -9.95 -13.94
CA MET A 238 -6.27 -8.83 -14.23
C MET A 238 -6.30 -8.55 -15.74
N PRO A 239 -7.48 -8.55 -16.37
CA PRO A 239 -7.61 -8.24 -17.79
C PRO A 239 -7.29 -6.76 -18.04
N GLN A 240 -6.07 -6.48 -18.52
CA GLN A 240 -5.57 -5.12 -18.70
C GLN A 240 -6.48 -4.25 -19.57
N HIS A 241 -7.07 -4.83 -20.63
CA HIS A 241 -7.99 -4.12 -21.52
C HIS A 241 -9.25 -3.58 -20.81
N LEU A 242 -9.79 -4.32 -19.81
CA LEU A 242 -10.91 -3.83 -19.01
C LEU A 242 -10.47 -2.73 -18.05
N GLY A 243 -9.27 -2.83 -17.48
CA GLY A 243 -8.67 -1.77 -16.66
C GLY A 243 -8.53 -0.46 -17.43
N VAL A 244 -7.94 -0.52 -18.63
CA VAL A 244 -7.80 0.64 -19.53
C VAL A 244 -9.17 1.22 -19.90
N LYS A 245 -10.16 0.37 -20.22
CA LYS A 245 -11.53 0.82 -20.52
C LYS A 245 -12.17 1.53 -19.33
N GLY A 246 -12.01 0.99 -18.12
CA GLY A 246 -12.51 1.58 -16.88
C GLY A 246 -11.89 2.95 -16.60
N VAL A 247 -10.57 3.05 -16.70
CA VAL A 247 -9.84 4.31 -16.56
C VAL A 247 -10.30 5.32 -17.61
N ARG A 248 -10.38 4.94 -18.89
CA ARG A 248 -10.88 5.86 -19.94
C ARG A 248 -12.29 6.38 -19.64
N LYS A 249 -13.19 5.53 -19.15
CA LYS A 249 -14.55 5.94 -18.76
C LYS A 249 -14.50 6.94 -17.59
N ALA A 250 -13.71 6.65 -16.55
CA ALA A 250 -13.52 7.56 -15.43
C ALA A 250 -12.99 8.93 -15.89
N PHE A 251 -11.97 8.92 -16.76
CA PHE A 251 -11.33 10.12 -17.28
C PHE A 251 -12.18 10.90 -18.30
N SER A 252 -13.11 10.25 -19.03
CA SER A 252 -14.04 10.96 -19.93
C SER A 252 -15.07 11.83 -19.19
N CYS A 253 -15.33 11.54 -17.91
CA CYS A 253 -16.19 12.33 -17.05
C CYS A 253 -15.44 13.48 -16.37
N PHE A 254 -14.12 13.58 -16.54
CA PHE A 254 -13.38 14.75 -16.07
C PHE A 254 -13.87 15.96 -16.85
N PRO A 255 -14.20 17.07 -16.17
CA PRO A 255 -14.37 18.33 -16.89
C PRO A 255 -13.09 18.55 -17.69
N LYS A 256 -13.20 19.05 -18.94
CA LYS A 256 -12.08 19.52 -19.79
C LYS A 256 -11.12 20.53 -19.09
N ALA A 257 -11.40 20.85 -17.83
CA ALA A 257 -10.64 21.70 -16.94
C ALA A 257 -9.64 20.89 -16.09
N LEU A 258 -8.63 20.28 -16.71
CA LEU A 258 -7.28 20.50 -16.17
C LEU A 258 -6.94 22.00 -16.26
N HIS A 259 -7.55 22.74 -17.20
CA HIS A 259 -7.44 24.19 -17.43
C HIS A 259 -7.84 25.19 -16.32
N ARG A 260 -8.48 24.83 -15.19
CA ARG A 260 -8.98 25.86 -14.24
C ARG A 260 -8.79 25.60 -12.74
N LYS A 261 -8.46 24.39 -12.28
CA LYS A 261 -8.48 24.08 -10.84
C LYS A 261 -7.18 24.36 -10.08
N PHE A 262 -6.09 24.75 -10.74
CA PHE A 262 -4.83 25.09 -10.07
C PHE A 262 -4.69 26.58 -9.68
N ASN A 263 -5.62 27.46 -10.07
CA ASN A 263 -5.59 28.90 -9.75
C ASN A 263 -5.92 29.26 -8.29
N ARG A 264 -5.74 28.36 -7.32
CA ARG A 264 -6.02 28.65 -5.89
C ARG A 264 -4.94 28.24 -4.91
N LEU A 265 -3.75 27.86 -5.39
CA LEU A 265 -2.58 27.65 -4.55
C LEU A 265 -1.43 28.51 -5.07
N SER A 266 -1.65 29.83 -5.02
CA SER A 266 -0.64 30.89 -5.07
C SER A 266 -0.97 31.88 -3.97
#